data_AF-A0A6A5EBV6-F1
#
_entry.id   AF-A0A6A5EBV6-F1
#
_cell.length_a   1.000
_cell.length_b   1.000
_cell.length_c   1.000
_cell.angle_alpha   90.00
_cell.angle_beta   90.00
_cell.angle_gamma   90.00
#
_symmetry.space_group_name_H-M   'P 1'
#
loop_
_entity.id
_entity.type
_entity.pdbx_description
1 polymer ?
#
loop_
_entity_poly.entity_id
_entity_poly.type
_entity_poly.pdbx_seq_one_letter_code
_entity_poly.pdbx_strand_id
1 'polypeptide(L)'
;MKSYVHYDGFILCEFVFVLYSKRNRNRQDLEELKFTFRMSVSRRCLCCVKYLMFVFNLIFWLGGCGLFGIGVWLSFTQAEFSSLPLSFPSLSAANLLLVAGGITMVTGFLGCLGALKEQRCLLFMFFVILLLLVLTEVTLVLVIQIFHDKLDSKAQGELKEGMKIYESEPGLKQSWDNVQKMFKCCGVTNKTDWYDVLNGTLPSSCCSVGTEQCVDGWSEPCYQKARRWLLDNIPSVLVFGGCIGVVQILALVFSMLMYCQILCAEKHVD
;
A
#
# COMPACT_ATOMS: atom_id res chain seq x y z
N MET A 1 -18.20 42.50 17.53
CA MET A 1 -17.35 41.87 18.57
C MET A 1 -17.39 40.37 18.35
N LYS A 2 -16.21 39.73 18.32
CA LYS A 2 -15.88 38.32 17.94
C LYS A 2 -15.81 38.06 16.44
N SER A 3 -14.78 37.42 15.88
CA SER A 3 -13.35 37.27 16.18
C SER A 3 -12.78 36.64 14.92
N TYR A 4 -11.67 37.17 14.41
CA TYR A 4 -10.89 36.58 13.33
C TYR A 4 -10.29 35.25 13.80
N VAL A 5 -10.45 34.19 13.00
CA VAL A 5 -9.57 33.01 13.04
C VAL A 5 -9.09 32.73 11.63
N HIS A 6 -7.82 33.04 11.43
CA HIS A 6 -6.95 32.67 10.33
C HIS A 6 -6.68 31.16 10.41
N TYR A 7 -6.78 30.41 9.30
CA TYR A 7 -5.97 29.21 9.08
C TYR A 7 -5.68 29.04 7.58
N ASP A 8 -4.39 28.94 7.30
CA ASP A 8 -3.75 29.10 6.00
C ASP A 8 -3.94 27.92 5.05
N GLY A 9 -4.62 28.19 3.93
CA GLY A 9 -4.68 27.33 2.73
C GLY A 9 -5.18 28.08 1.48
N PHE A 10 -5.38 29.39 1.61
CA PHE A 10 -6.21 30.21 0.73
C PHE A 10 -5.42 30.95 -0.38
N ILE A 11 -4.08 30.90 -0.34
CA ILE A 11 -3.23 31.81 -1.13
C ILE A 11 -3.02 31.34 -2.58
N LEU A 12 -2.98 30.03 -2.86
CA LEU A 12 -2.69 29.57 -4.23
C LEU A 12 -3.88 29.70 -5.20
N CYS A 13 -5.12 29.63 -4.70
CA CYS A 13 -6.32 29.67 -5.53
C CYS A 13 -6.77 31.11 -5.83
N GLU A 14 -6.60 32.03 -4.87
CA GLU A 14 -6.90 33.47 -5.04
C GLU A 14 -5.96 34.16 -6.05
N PHE A 15 -4.66 33.83 -6.05
CA PHE A 15 -3.67 34.52 -6.91
C PHE A 15 -3.90 34.29 -8.41
N VAL A 16 -4.38 33.11 -8.81
CA VAL A 16 -4.70 32.80 -10.21
C VAL A 16 -5.98 33.53 -10.65
N PHE A 17 -6.93 33.73 -9.74
CA PHE A 17 -8.23 34.33 -10.05
C PHE A 17 -8.17 35.87 -10.11
N VAL A 18 -7.41 36.50 -9.22
CA VAL A 18 -7.29 37.98 -9.14
C VAL A 18 -6.54 38.58 -10.34
N LEU A 19 -5.54 37.87 -10.90
CA LEU A 19 -4.81 38.35 -12.07
C LEU A 19 -5.65 38.36 -13.36
N TYR A 20 -6.71 37.56 -13.43
CA TYR A 20 -7.55 37.45 -14.62
C TYR A 20 -8.63 38.56 -14.72
N SER A 21 -9.10 39.06 -13.58
CA SER A 21 -10.32 39.88 -13.51
C SER A 21 -10.16 41.36 -13.95
N LYS A 22 -8.94 41.93 -13.99
CA LYS A 22 -8.77 43.39 -13.98
C LYS A 22 -8.56 44.13 -15.32
N ARG A 23 -8.78 43.55 -16.52
CA ARG A 23 -8.28 44.19 -17.79
C ARG A 23 -9.16 44.26 -19.07
N ASN A 24 -10.50 44.40 -19.04
CA ASN A 24 -11.30 45.22 -20.01
C ASN A 24 -12.76 44.76 -20.18
N ARG A 25 -13.68 45.74 -20.19
CA ARG A 25 -15.14 45.57 -20.19
C ARG A 25 -15.74 45.01 -21.49
N ASN A 26 -15.22 45.32 -22.68
CA ASN A 26 -15.64 44.67 -23.94
C ASN A 26 -14.98 43.29 -24.18
N ARG A 27 -14.00 42.93 -23.33
CA ARG A 27 -13.43 41.58 -23.28
C ARG A 27 -14.28 40.66 -22.39
N GLN A 28 -15.13 41.21 -21.52
CA GLN A 28 -15.94 40.43 -20.58
C GLN A 28 -16.95 39.53 -21.30
N ASP A 29 -17.60 39.95 -22.39
CA ASP A 29 -18.58 39.08 -23.08
C ASP A 29 -17.89 37.94 -23.86
N LEU A 30 -16.72 38.20 -24.47
CA LEU A 30 -15.93 37.18 -25.16
C LEU A 30 -15.18 36.26 -24.19
N GLU A 31 -14.79 36.78 -23.02
CA GLU A 31 -14.23 36.01 -21.90
C GLU A 31 -15.30 35.21 -21.18
N GLU A 32 -16.52 35.72 -21.00
CA GLU A 32 -17.67 34.97 -20.49
C GLU A 32 -18.11 33.89 -21.47
N LEU A 33 -18.07 34.13 -22.79
CA LEU A 33 -18.33 33.10 -23.79
C LEU A 33 -17.21 32.06 -23.84
N LYS A 34 -15.93 32.47 -23.74
CA LYS A 34 -14.78 31.55 -23.61
C LYS A 34 -14.77 30.81 -22.28
N PHE A 35 -15.26 31.42 -21.19
CA PHE A 35 -15.40 30.82 -19.87
C PHE A 35 -16.57 29.84 -19.84
N THR A 36 -17.69 30.17 -20.49
CA THR A 36 -18.85 29.27 -20.68
C THR A 36 -18.51 28.12 -21.63
N PHE A 37 -17.71 28.36 -22.68
CA PHE A 37 -17.23 27.33 -23.60
C PHE A 37 -16.13 26.46 -22.96
N ARG A 38 -15.20 27.05 -22.19
CA ARG A 38 -14.27 26.31 -21.30
C ARG A 38 -15.06 25.50 -20.28
N MET A 39 -16.11 26.04 -19.66
CA MET A 39 -17.00 25.30 -18.75
C MET A 39 -17.82 24.21 -19.45
N SER A 40 -18.17 24.37 -20.73
CA SER A 40 -18.93 23.38 -21.53
C SER A 40 -18.06 22.19 -21.96
N VAL A 41 -16.84 22.45 -22.44
CA VAL A 41 -15.81 21.43 -22.68
C VAL A 41 -15.37 20.80 -21.35
N SER A 42 -15.27 21.61 -20.29
CA SER A 42 -14.99 21.18 -18.92
C SER A 42 -16.11 20.29 -18.36
N ARG A 43 -17.41 20.57 -18.57
CA ARG A 43 -18.51 19.73 -18.05
C ARG A 43 -18.46 18.29 -18.58
N ARG A 44 -18.16 18.08 -19.87
CA ARG A 44 -18.00 16.71 -20.42
C ARG A 44 -16.74 16.04 -19.87
N CYS A 45 -15.63 16.77 -19.78
CA CYS A 45 -14.39 16.27 -19.16
C CYS A 45 -14.57 15.96 -17.67
N LEU A 46 -15.36 16.76 -16.94
CA LEU A 46 -15.74 16.55 -15.55
C LEU A 46 -16.55 15.28 -15.36
N CYS A 47 -17.54 15.04 -16.23
CA CYS A 47 -18.30 13.80 -16.20
C CYS A 47 -17.37 12.59 -16.42
N CYS A 48 -16.42 12.69 -17.34
CA CYS A 48 -15.40 11.67 -17.55
C CYS A 48 -14.51 11.49 -16.30
N VAL A 49 -14.00 12.57 -15.70
CA VAL A 49 -13.17 12.52 -14.49
C VAL A 49 -13.95 11.91 -13.32
N LYS A 50 -15.21 12.30 -13.11
CA LYS A 50 -16.08 11.73 -12.07
C LYS A 50 -16.30 10.24 -12.28
N TYR A 51 -16.63 9.83 -13.51
CA TYR A 51 -16.86 8.43 -13.83
C TYR A 51 -15.58 7.59 -13.68
N LEU A 52 -14.45 8.07 -14.21
CA LEU A 52 -13.16 7.41 -14.06
C LEU A 52 -12.77 7.30 -12.58
N MET A 53 -12.89 8.39 -11.82
CA MET A 53 -12.60 8.39 -10.38
C MET A 53 -13.46 7.37 -9.64
N PHE A 54 -14.76 7.29 -9.93
CA PHE A 54 -15.65 6.29 -9.34
C PHE A 54 -15.23 4.87 -9.71
N VAL A 55 -15.01 4.58 -11.01
CA VAL A 55 -14.66 3.23 -11.49
C VAL A 55 -13.32 2.77 -10.92
N PHE A 56 -12.28 3.63 -10.92
CA PHE A 56 -10.99 3.28 -10.34
C PHE A 56 -11.09 3.01 -8.84
N ASN A 57 -11.76 3.89 -8.08
CA ASN A 57 -11.94 3.67 -6.65
C ASN A 57 -12.78 2.43 -6.35
N LEU A 58 -13.72 2.07 -7.21
CA LEU A 58 -14.52 0.84 -7.07
C LEU A 58 -13.65 -0.41 -7.26
N ILE A 59 -12.75 -0.40 -8.26
CA ILE A 59 -11.78 -1.49 -8.46
C ILE A 59 -10.86 -1.63 -7.25
N PHE A 60 -10.33 -0.52 -6.72
CA PHE A 60 -9.52 -0.54 -5.50
C PHE A 60 -10.30 -1.01 -4.28
N TRP A 61 -11.57 -0.62 -4.13
CA TRP A 61 -12.41 -1.10 -3.06
C TRP A 61 -12.63 -2.61 -3.12
N LEU A 62 -13.00 -3.14 -4.29
CA LEU A 62 -13.17 -4.59 -4.51
C LEU A 62 -11.86 -5.36 -4.29
N GLY A 63 -10.74 -4.82 -4.79
CA GLY A 63 -9.41 -5.37 -4.56
C GLY A 63 -9.03 -5.36 -3.08
N GLY A 64 -9.32 -4.28 -2.36
CA GLY A 64 -9.12 -4.15 -0.93
C GLY A 64 -9.93 -5.17 -0.14
N CYS A 65 -11.21 -5.37 -0.48
CA CYS A 65 -12.04 -6.44 0.10
C CYS A 65 -11.44 -7.83 -0.15
N GLY A 66 -10.93 -8.08 -1.36
CA GLY A 66 -10.24 -9.34 -1.71
C GLY A 66 -8.97 -9.56 -0.88
N LEU A 67 -8.08 -8.57 -0.82
CA LEU A 67 -6.85 -8.63 -0.03
C LEU A 67 -7.14 -8.80 1.45
N PHE A 68 -8.12 -8.06 1.98
CA PHE A 68 -8.55 -8.18 3.37
C PHE A 68 -9.13 -9.58 3.64
N GLY A 69 -9.98 -10.10 2.76
CA GLY A 69 -10.54 -11.45 2.87
C GLY A 69 -9.46 -12.55 2.86
N ILE A 70 -8.45 -12.44 2.00
CA ILE A 70 -7.29 -13.34 2.01
C ILE A 70 -6.51 -13.21 3.31
N GLY A 71 -6.31 -11.98 3.81
CA GLY A 71 -5.69 -11.73 5.11
C GLY A 71 -6.44 -12.43 6.25
N VAL A 72 -7.77 -12.30 6.30
CA VAL A 72 -8.64 -12.96 7.28
C VAL A 72 -8.53 -14.48 7.17
N TRP A 73 -8.60 -15.01 5.95
CA TRP A 73 -8.44 -16.45 5.70
C TRP A 73 -7.11 -17.00 6.21
N LEU A 74 -6.01 -16.30 5.93
CA LEU A 74 -4.68 -16.67 6.40
C LEU A 74 -4.57 -16.55 7.92
N SER A 75 -5.20 -15.53 8.54
CA SER A 75 -5.24 -15.38 9.99
C SER A 75 -6.00 -16.51 10.68
N PHE A 76 -7.15 -16.94 10.15
CA PHE A 76 -7.89 -18.08 10.71
C PHE A 76 -7.16 -19.41 10.52
N THR A 77 -6.57 -19.62 9.34
CA THR A 77 -5.75 -20.82 9.09
C THR A 77 -4.55 -20.90 10.03
N GLN A 78 -4.04 -19.75 10.50
CA GLN A 78 -3.03 -19.67 11.56
C GLN A 78 -3.63 -19.79 12.98
N ALA A 79 -4.84 -19.28 13.23
CA ALA A 79 -5.45 -19.22 14.57
C ALA A 79 -6.07 -20.55 15.05
N GLU A 80 -6.52 -21.42 14.13
CA GLU A 80 -7.06 -22.75 14.46
C GLU A 80 -6.01 -23.70 15.08
N PHE A 81 -4.73 -23.30 15.17
CA PHE A 81 -3.64 -24.16 15.62
C PHE A 81 -2.97 -23.81 16.95
N SER A 82 -3.21 -22.65 17.60
CA SER A 82 -2.86 -22.42 19.02
C SER A 82 -3.28 -21.05 19.57
N SER A 83 -3.85 -21.07 20.77
CA SER A 83 -4.11 -19.92 21.64
C SER A 83 -2.82 -19.24 22.15
N LEU A 84 -2.50 -18.05 21.62
CA LEU A 84 -1.66 -16.96 22.19
C LEU A 84 -0.19 -17.31 22.63
N PRO A 85 0.79 -16.39 22.67
CA PRO A 85 0.94 -15.06 22.08
C PRO A 85 2.22 -14.99 21.20
N LEU A 86 2.10 -14.67 19.91
CA LEU A 86 3.27 -14.38 19.08
C LEU A 86 3.88 -13.04 19.50
N SER A 87 4.98 -13.12 20.24
CA SER A 87 5.91 -12.00 20.42
C SER A 87 6.36 -11.52 19.04
N PHE A 88 5.89 -10.32 18.68
CA PHE A 88 5.97 -9.64 17.37
C PHE A 88 4.98 -10.10 16.27
N PRO A 89 3.69 -9.73 16.42
CA PRO A 89 2.66 -9.90 15.38
C PRO A 89 2.82 -8.95 14.17
N SER A 90 3.70 -7.96 14.21
CA SER A 90 3.59 -6.80 13.29
C SER A 90 3.98 -7.06 11.83
N LEU A 91 4.58 -8.20 11.49
CA LEU A 91 5.12 -8.47 10.15
C LEU A 91 4.76 -9.85 9.57
N SER A 92 3.76 -10.55 10.14
CA SER A 92 3.21 -11.73 9.44
C SER A 92 2.57 -11.28 8.12
N ALA A 93 2.76 -12.06 7.05
CA ALA A 93 2.16 -11.79 5.75
C ALA A 93 0.62 -11.60 5.84
N ALA A 94 -0.05 -12.33 6.74
CA ALA A 94 -1.48 -12.17 6.99
C ALA A 94 -1.83 -10.79 7.56
N ASN A 95 -1.06 -10.31 8.54
CA ASN A 95 -1.28 -9.00 9.16
C ASN A 95 -0.98 -7.86 8.18
N LEU A 96 0.04 -8.02 7.34
CA LEU A 96 0.32 -7.07 6.25
C LEU A 96 -0.84 -7.01 5.25
N LEU A 97 -1.41 -8.16 4.86
CA LEU A 97 -2.57 -8.24 3.96
C LEU A 97 -3.83 -7.63 4.59
N LEU A 98 -4.06 -7.86 5.88
CA LEU A 98 -5.17 -7.25 6.63
C LEU A 98 -5.04 -5.73 6.69
N VAL A 99 -3.87 -5.21 7.07
CA VAL A 99 -3.64 -3.76 7.19
C VAL A 99 -3.69 -3.09 5.81
N ALA A 100 -2.95 -3.61 4.83
CA ALA A 100 -2.94 -3.06 3.47
C ALA A 100 -4.31 -3.16 2.80
N GLY A 101 -4.97 -4.31 2.91
CA GLY A 101 -6.32 -4.54 2.38
C GLY A 101 -7.36 -3.65 3.05
N GLY A 102 -7.29 -3.48 4.37
CA GLY A 102 -8.18 -2.61 5.14
C GLY A 102 -8.03 -1.13 4.77
N ILE A 103 -6.79 -0.64 4.65
CA ILE A 103 -6.52 0.73 4.22
C ILE A 103 -7.01 0.94 2.78
N THR A 104 -6.74 0.02 1.86
CA THR A 104 -7.18 0.08 0.46
C THR A 104 -8.71 0.05 0.34
N MET A 105 -9.37 -0.78 1.17
CA MET A 105 -10.82 -0.87 1.24
C MET A 105 -11.44 0.45 1.73
N VAL A 106 -10.96 1.00 2.85
CA VAL A 106 -11.50 2.26 3.40
C VAL A 106 -11.27 3.43 2.45
N THR A 107 -10.07 3.55 1.88
CA THR A 107 -9.75 4.61 0.92
C THR A 107 -10.59 4.51 -0.36
N GLY A 108 -10.73 3.31 -0.93
CA GLY A 108 -11.59 3.07 -2.10
C GLY A 108 -13.06 3.40 -1.82
N PHE A 109 -13.57 3.05 -0.64
CA PHE A 109 -14.94 3.37 -0.23
C PHE A 109 -15.16 4.88 -0.11
N LEU A 110 -14.25 5.59 0.56
CA LEU A 110 -14.30 7.06 0.70
C LEU A 110 -14.19 7.75 -0.66
N GLY A 111 -13.31 7.28 -1.55
CA GLY A 111 -13.18 7.79 -2.92
C GLY A 111 -14.47 7.60 -3.74
N CYS A 112 -15.10 6.43 -3.64
CA CYS A 112 -16.38 6.15 -4.30
C CYS A 112 -17.51 7.05 -3.77
N LEU A 113 -17.68 7.12 -2.44
CA LEU A 113 -18.72 7.95 -1.84
C LEU A 113 -18.48 9.45 -2.08
N GLY A 114 -17.23 9.91 -2.01
CA GLY A 114 -16.87 11.28 -2.32
C GLY A 114 -17.21 11.65 -3.77
N ALA A 115 -16.96 10.75 -4.71
CA ALA A 115 -17.32 10.94 -6.11
C ALA A 115 -18.83 10.90 -6.37
N LEU A 116 -19.57 9.99 -5.70
CA LEU A 116 -21.03 9.84 -5.90
C LEU A 116 -21.86 10.92 -5.20
N LYS A 117 -21.51 11.24 -3.95
CA LYS A 117 -22.27 12.18 -3.11
C LYS A 117 -21.84 13.63 -3.33
N GLU A 118 -20.74 13.85 -4.06
CA GLU A 118 -20.15 15.17 -4.28
C GLU A 118 -19.95 15.94 -2.95
N GLN A 119 -19.66 15.20 -1.87
CA GLN A 119 -19.49 15.77 -0.53
C GLN A 119 -18.03 16.16 -0.29
N ARG A 120 -17.80 17.44 -0.04
CA ARG A 120 -16.47 18.02 0.19
C ARG A 120 -15.69 17.34 1.32
N CYS A 121 -16.34 17.07 2.45
CA CYS A 121 -15.66 16.44 3.59
C CYS A 121 -15.11 15.05 3.24
N LEU A 122 -15.86 14.23 2.48
CA LEU A 122 -15.42 12.90 2.05
C LEU A 122 -14.23 12.98 1.09
N LEU A 123 -14.30 13.89 0.10
CA LEU A 123 -13.19 14.14 -0.84
C LEU A 123 -11.93 14.64 -0.14
N PHE A 124 -12.09 15.54 0.83
CA PHE A 124 -10.96 16.05 1.62
C PHE A 124 -10.33 14.95 2.49
N MET A 125 -11.14 14.12 3.16
CA MET A 125 -10.61 12.97 3.91
C MET A 125 -9.88 11.98 2.99
N PHE A 126 -10.44 11.67 1.82
CA PHE A 126 -9.79 10.84 0.80
C PHE A 126 -8.43 11.43 0.38
N PHE A 127 -8.37 12.73 0.11
CA PHE A 127 -7.13 13.43 -0.22
C PHE A 127 -6.09 13.34 0.90
N VAL A 128 -6.49 13.60 2.15
CA VAL A 128 -5.57 13.55 3.30
C VAL A 128 -5.02 12.14 3.49
N ILE A 129 -5.85 11.10 3.40
CA ILE A 129 -5.38 9.71 3.55
C ILE A 129 -4.42 9.34 2.42
N LEU A 130 -4.72 9.69 1.17
CA LEU A 130 -3.81 9.46 0.04
C LEU A 130 -2.47 10.19 0.22
N LEU A 131 -2.49 11.43 0.72
CA LEU A 131 -1.28 12.19 0.99
C LEU A 131 -0.42 11.50 2.06
N LEU A 132 -1.04 11.02 3.14
CA LEU A 132 -0.35 10.25 4.18
C LEU A 132 0.24 8.94 3.65
N LEU A 133 -0.44 8.28 2.71
CA LEU A 133 0.08 7.08 2.05
C LEU A 133 1.33 7.38 1.23
N VAL A 134 1.31 8.42 0.40
CA VAL A 134 2.49 8.86 -0.36
C VAL A 134 3.66 9.18 0.57
N LEU A 135 3.41 9.91 1.66
CA LEU A 135 4.45 10.23 2.65
C LEU A 135 5.00 8.98 3.34
N THR A 136 4.14 8.00 3.62
CA THR A 136 4.54 6.72 4.22
C THR A 136 5.39 5.90 3.24
N GLU A 137 5.03 5.85 1.97
CA GLU A 137 5.82 5.16 0.92
C GLU A 137 7.21 5.78 0.77
N VAL A 138 7.30 7.11 0.70
CA VAL A 138 8.59 7.83 0.63
C VAL A 138 9.41 7.54 1.89
N THR A 139 8.80 7.60 3.07
CA THR A 139 9.47 7.31 4.34
C THR A 139 9.97 5.87 4.38
N LEU A 140 9.16 4.90 3.94
CA LEU A 140 9.53 3.49 3.90
C LEU A 140 10.73 3.25 2.98
N VAL A 141 10.73 3.84 1.79
CA VAL A 141 11.87 3.74 0.85
C VAL A 141 13.13 4.32 1.49
N LEU A 142 13.06 5.49 2.13
CA LEU A 142 14.19 6.11 2.81
C LEU A 142 14.72 5.25 3.97
N VAL A 143 13.82 4.70 4.80
CA VAL A 143 14.20 3.83 5.92
C VAL A 143 14.88 2.56 5.42
N ILE A 144 14.36 1.93 4.36
CA ILE A 144 14.96 0.74 3.76
C ILE A 144 16.37 1.04 3.25
N GLN A 145 16.56 2.17 2.58
CA GLN A 145 17.88 2.56 2.05
C GLN A 145 18.89 2.87 3.16
N ILE A 146 18.50 3.65 4.17
CA ILE A 146 19.40 4.10 5.23
C ILE A 146 19.75 2.96 6.20
N PHE A 147 18.76 2.12 6.54
CA PHE A 147 18.90 1.11 7.60
C PHE A 147 18.95 -0.33 7.07
N HIS A 148 19.32 -0.52 5.79
CA HIS A 148 19.31 -1.84 5.16
C HIS A 148 20.05 -2.92 5.96
N ASP A 149 21.25 -2.63 6.48
CA ASP A 149 22.03 -3.58 7.29
C ASP A 149 21.29 -4.03 8.57
N LYS A 150 20.64 -3.07 9.25
CA LYS A 150 19.88 -3.36 10.47
C LYS A 150 18.62 -4.16 10.14
N LEU A 151 17.94 -3.82 9.06
CA LEU A 151 16.77 -4.56 8.58
C LEU A 151 17.16 -5.98 8.18
N ASP A 152 18.30 -6.17 7.53
CA ASP A 152 18.81 -7.49 7.16
C ASP A 152 19.08 -8.35 8.41
N SER A 153 19.78 -7.79 9.41
CA SER A 153 20.01 -8.50 10.69
C SER A 153 18.71 -8.82 11.45
N LYS A 154 17.75 -7.89 11.43
CA LYS A 154 16.47 -8.04 12.12
C LYS A 154 15.61 -9.11 11.44
N ALA A 155 15.55 -9.10 10.11
CA ALA A 155 14.84 -10.10 9.34
C ALA A 155 15.41 -11.50 9.56
N GLN A 156 16.74 -11.65 9.59
CA GLN A 156 17.38 -12.93 9.92
C GLN A 156 17.03 -13.37 11.36
N GLY A 157 17.04 -12.45 12.33
CA GLY A 157 16.65 -12.74 13.71
C GLY A 157 15.21 -13.19 13.84
N GLU A 158 14.27 -12.50 13.19
CA GLU A 158 12.84 -12.87 13.17
C GLU A 158 12.60 -14.23 12.52
N LEU A 159 13.32 -14.54 11.43
CA LEU A 159 13.25 -15.86 10.80
C LEU A 159 13.77 -16.97 11.73
N LYS A 160 14.90 -16.73 12.43
CA LYS A 160 15.44 -17.69 13.41
C LYS A 160 14.51 -17.89 14.60
N GLU A 161 13.83 -16.83 15.05
CA GLU A 161 12.81 -16.94 16.11
C GLU A 161 11.63 -17.80 15.63
N GLY A 162 11.18 -17.59 14.39
CA GLY A 162 10.15 -18.42 13.76
C GLY A 162 10.56 -19.90 13.65
N MET A 163 11.85 -20.22 13.49
CA MET A 163 12.29 -21.62 13.47
C MET A 163 12.05 -22.33 14.81
N LYS A 164 12.11 -21.63 15.96
CA LYS A 164 11.95 -22.26 17.28
C LYS A 164 10.56 -22.87 17.50
N ILE A 165 9.55 -22.35 16.82
CA ILE A 165 8.16 -22.83 16.88
C ILE A 165 7.80 -23.69 15.66
N TYR A 166 8.79 -24.13 14.88
CA TYR A 166 8.61 -24.92 13.66
C TYR A 166 7.87 -26.25 13.91
N GLU A 167 8.14 -26.97 15.00
CA GLU A 167 7.42 -28.23 15.30
C GLU A 167 6.04 -27.99 15.90
N SER A 168 5.86 -26.87 16.60
CA SER A 168 4.63 -26.53 17.32
C SER A 168 3.54 -25.99 16.40
N GLU A 169 3.89 -25.30 15.32
CA GLU A 169 2.96 -24.60 14.42
C GLU A 169 2.89 -25.26 13.03
N PRO A 170 1.84 -26.07 12.73
CA PRO A 170 1.75 -26.82 11.47
C PRO A 170 1.77 -25.94 10.21
N GLY A 171 1.12 -24.77 10.26
CA GLY A 171 1.11 -23.83 9.13
C GLY A 171 2.48 -23.20 8.88
N LEU A 172 3.23 -22.91 9.94
CA LEU A 172 4.59 -22.40 9.85
C LEU A 172 5.57 -23.47 9.37
N LYS A 173 5.41 -24.71 9.87
CA LYS A 173 6.13 -25.89 9.39
C LYS A 173 5.99 -26.06 7.88
N GLN A 174 4.75 -26.07 7.39
CA GLN A 174 4.46 -26.20 5.97
C GLN A 174 5.07 -25.05 5.16
N SER A 175 5.04 -23.83 5.67
CA SER A 175 5.62 -22.66 5.02
C SER A 175 7.15 -22.80 4.91
N TRP A 176 7.82 -23.17 5.99
CA TRP A 176 9.27 -23.45 5.99
C TRP A 176 9.63 -24.58 5.03
N ASP A 177 8.86 -25.67 5.05
CA ASP A 177 9.06 -26.81 4.16
C ASP A 177 8.96 -26.42 2.69
N ASN A 178 7.96 -25.60 2.35
CA ASN A 178 7.74 -25.11 0.99
C ASN A 178 8.88 -24.19 0.54
N VAL A 179 9.30 -23.24 1.40
CA VAL A 179 10.43 -22.35 1.07
C VAL A 179 11.70 -23.15 0.80
N GLN A 180 12.04 -24.11 1.67
CA GLN A 180 13.26 -24.91 1.52
C GLN A 180 13.23 -25.78 0.26
N LYS A 181 12.10 -26.42 -0.04
CA LYS A 181 11.92 -27.22 -1.26
C LYS A 181 11.94 -26.38 -2.53
N MET A 182 11.23 -25.25 -2.52
CA MET A 182 11.09 -24.35 -3.67
C MET A 182 12.41 -23.69 -4.02
N PHE A 183 13.09 -23.14 -3.00
CA PHE A 183 14.36 -22.47 -3.21
C PHE A 183 15.54 -23.42 -3.16
N LYS A 184 15.41 -24.71 -2.80
CA LYS A 184 16.54 -25.63 -2.62
C LYS A 184 17.62 -25.01 -1.74
N CYS A 185 17.23 -24.68 -0.51
CA CYS A 185 18.05 -23.99 0.49
C CYS A 185 17.80 -24.59 1.87
N CYS A 186 18.66 -24.28 2.84
CA CYS A 186 18.50 -24.78 4.20
C CYS A 186 18.96 -23.79 5.28
N GLY A 187 18.09 -23.60 6.27
CA GLY A 187 18.30 -22.66 7.38
C GLY A 187 18.24 -21.19 6.94
N VAL A 188 18.32 -20.27 7.90
CA VAL A 188 18.30 -18.82 7.61
C VAL A 188 19.64 -18.41 7.02
N THR A 189 20.70 -18.65 7.78
CA THR A 189 22.09 -18.27 7.50
C THR A 189 22.98 -19.48 7.25
N ASN A 190 22.64 -20.63 7.83
CA ASN A 190 23.34 -21.89 7.62
C ASN A 190 22.40 -23.07 7.95
N LYS A 191 22.65 -24.25 7.37
CA LYS A 191 21.93 -25.49 7.73
C LYS A 191 22.04 -25.84 9.22
N THR A 192 23.14 -25.43 9.87
CA THR A 192 23.34 -25.62 11.31
C THR A 192 22.32 -24.88 12.17
N ASP A 193 21.62 -23.86 11.63
CA ASP A 193 20.55 -23.16 12.34
C ASP A 193 19.43 -24.14 12.79
N TRP A 194 19.28 -25.28 12.11
CA TRP A 194 18.32 -26.33 12.49
C TRP A 194 18.78 -27.22 13.63
N TYR A 195 20.09 -27.33 13.89
CA TYR A 195 20.60 -28.24 14.92
C TYR A 195 20.19 -27.81 16.32
N ASP A 196 20.11 -26.49 16.55
CA ASP A 196 19.64 -25.92 17.82
C ASP A 196 18.11 -26.08 18.00
N VAL A 197 17.38 -26.33 16.91
CA VAL A 197 15.91 -26.42 16.89
C VAL A 197 15.42 -27.87 16.90
N LEU A 198 16.08 -28.75 16.15
CA LEU A 198 15.67 -30.15 15.92
C LEU A 198 16.68 -31.15 16.51
N ASN A 199 17.32 -30.78 17.63
CA ASN A 199 18.24 -31.66 18.38
C ASN A 199 19.31 -32.32 17.50
N GLY A 200 20.02 -31.53 16.70
CA GLY A 200 21.10 -32.01 15.83
C GLY A 200 20.66 -32.65 14.51
N THR A 201 19.36 -32.62 14.19
CA THR A 201 18.83 -33.13 12.91
C THR A 201 18.42 -32.00 11.95
N LEU A 202 18.20 -32.35 10.68
CA LEU A 202 17.68 -31.44 9.65
C LEU A 202 16.24 -31.82 9.28
N PRO A 203 15.38 -30.86 8.93
CA PRO A 203 14.04 -31.17 8.44
C PRO A 203 14.13 -31.86 7.07
N SER A 204 13.18 -32.75 6.77
CA SER A 204 13.15 -33.51 5.51
C SER A 204 13.05 -32.63 4.26
N SER A 205 12.50 -31.42 4.39
CA SER A 205 12.41 -30.39 3.35
C SER A 205 13.75 -29.76 2.96
N CYS A 206 14.76 -29.85 3.84
CA CYS A 206 16.12 -29.36 3.60
C CYS A 206 16.98 -30.38 2.83
N CYS A 207 16.55 -31.64 2.69
CA CYS A 207 17.37 -32.69 2.07
C CYS A 207 17.41 -32.56 0.55
N SER A 208 18.61 -32.73 -0.01
CA SER A 208 18.82 -32.72 -1.46
C SER A 208 18.38 -34.03 -2.14
N VAL A 209 18.37 -35.13 -1.38
CA VAL A 209 17.97 -36.47 -1.79
C VAL A 209 16.94 -36.97 -0.78
N GLY A 210 15.83 -37.56 -1.25
CA GLY A 210 14.72 -38.03 -0.41
C GLY A 210 15.06 -39.30 0.38
N THR A 211 16.06 -39.23 1.25
CA THR A 211 16.41 -40.29 2.20
C THR A 211 15.68 -40.11 3.53
N GLU A 212 15.36 -41.21 4.22
CA GLU A 212 14.64 -41.19 5.51
C GLU A 212 15.38 -40.44 6.62
N GLN A 213 16.71 -40.34 6.52
CA GLN A 213 17.54 -39.51 7.40
C GLN A 213 18.30 -38.47 6.58
N CYS A 214 18.09 -37.21 6.94
CA CYS A 214 18.68 -36.06 6.27
C CYS A 214 20.12 -35.83 6.74
N VAL A 215 21.08 -36.56 6.15
CA VAL A 215 22.50 -36.41 6.52
C VAL A 215 23.15 -35.23 5.80
N ASP A 216 22.73 -34.95 4.55
CA ASP A 216 23.24 -33.82 3.77
C ASP A 216 22.13 -32.96 3.17
N GLY A 217 21.85 -31.84 3.85
CA GLY A 217 20.94 -30.81 3.39
C GLY A 217 21.57 -29.82 2.41
N TRP A 218 20.74 -29.04 1.71
CA TRP A 218 21.20 -27.99 0.80
C TRP A 218 22.25 -27.08 1.46
N SER A 219 23.33 -26.79 0.75
CA SER A 219 24.44 -25.96 1.25
C SER A 219 24.10 -24.46 1.30
N GLU A 220 23.17 -24.02 0.46
CA GLU A 220 22.82 -22.61 0.32
C GLU A 220 21.84 -22.15 1.40
N PRO A 221 22.11 -21.01 2.08
CA PRO A 221 21.18 -20.45 3.07
C PRO A 221 19.95 -19.80 2.43
N CYS A 222 18.78 -20.01 3.04
CA CYS A 222 17.52 -19.55 2.46
C CYS A 222 17.39 -18.03 2.42
N TYR A 223 17.86 -17.32 3.45
CA TYR A 223 17.78 -15.85 3.47
C TYR A 223 18.57 -15.23 2.32
N GLN A 224 19.79 -15.71 2.10
CA GLN A 224 20.67 -15.19 1.06
C GLN A 224 20.15 -15.54 -0.34
N LYS A 225 19.53 -16.72 -0.50
CA LYS A 225 18.89 -17.12 -1.76
C LYS A 225 17.64 -16.30 -2.06
N ALA A 226 16.80 -16.04 -1.06
CA ALA A 226 15.65 -15.15 -1.18
C ALA A 226 16.09 -13.71 -1.50
N ARG A 227 17.15 -13.21 -0.84
CA ARG A 227 17.74 -11.90 -1.13
C ARG A 227 18.27 -11.79 -2.56
N ARG A 228 19.00 -12.81 -3.05
CA ARG A 228 19.47 -12.85 -4.45
C ARG A 228 18.29 -12.84 -5.42
N TRP A 229 17.30 -13.70 -5.19
CA TRP A 229 16.09 -13.73 -5.99
C TRP A 229 15.37 -12.38 -6.02
N LEU A 230 15.27 -11.69 -4.87
CA LEU A 230 14.68 -10.35 -4.79
C LEU A 230 15.49 -9.32 -5.57
N LEU A 231 16.82 -9.33 -5.47
CA LEU A 231 17.71 -8.41 -6.19
C LEU A 231 17.64 -8.64 -7.70
N ASP A 232 17.56 -9.89 -8.14
CA ASP A 232 17.43 -10.24 -9.56
C ASP A 232 16.06 -9.77 -10.12
N ASN A 233 15.02 -9.76 -9.28
CA ASN A 233 13.67 -9.33 -9.64
C ASN A 233 13.35 -7.90 -9.21
N ILE A 234 14.32 -7.14 -8.70
CA ILE A 234 14.10 -5.78 -8.20
C ILE A 234 13.55 -4.81 -9.27
N PRO A 235 13.88 -4.92 -10.58
CA PRO A 235 13.30 -4.03 -11.58
C PRO A 235 11.78 -4.16 -11.65
N SER A 236 11.24 -5.37 -11.52
CA SER A 236 9.80 -5.61 -11.52
C SER A 236 9.14 -4.92 -10.33
N VAL A 237 9.73 -5.06 -9.13
CA VAL A 237 9.21 -4.42 -7.90
C VAL A 237 9.20 -2.90 -8.03
N LEU A 238 10.26 -2.31 -8.59
CA LEU A 238 10.34 -0.86 -8.83
C LEU A 238 9.29 -0.38 -9.84
N VAL A 239 9.02 -1.14 -10.90
CA VAL A 239 7.97 -0.82 -11.88
C VAL A 239 6.59 -0.84 -11.20
N PHE A 240 6.27 -1.90 -10.46
CA PHE A 240 4.99 -1.99 -9.74
C PHE A 240 4.84 -0.85 -8.72
N GLY A 241 5.87 -0.57 -7.91
CA GLY A 241 5.87 0.54 -6.95
C GLY A 241 5.72 1.91 -7.63
N GLY A 242 6.43 2.13 -8.73
CA GLY A 242 6.32 3.36 -9.52
C GLY A 242 4.93 3.57 -10.10
N CYS A 243 4.29 2.51 -10.61
CA CYS A 243 2.91 2.55 -11.09
C CYS A 243 1.93 2.94 -9.97
N ILE A 244 2.08 2.35 -8.78
CA ILE A 244 1.26 2.69 -7.60
C ILE A 244 1.42 4.17 -7.26
N GLY A 245 2.66 4.67 -7.18
CA GLY A 245 2.94 6.07 -6.91
C GLY A 245 2.30 7.01 -7.95
N VAL A 246 2.41 6.71 -9.25
CA VAL A 246 1.76 7.50 -10.31
C VAL A 246 0.25 7.52 -10.13
N VAL A 247 -0.38 6.38 -9.85
CA VAL A 247 -1.83 6.29 -9.64
C VAL A 247 -2.26 7.12 -8.42
N GLN A 248 -1.50 7.09 -7.33
CA GLN A 248 -1.77 7.91 -6.14
C GLN A 248 -1.69 9.41 -6.45
N ILE A 249 -0.66 9.86 -7.18
CA ILE A 249 -0.52 11.27 -7.57
C ILE A 249 -1.69 11.70 -8.47
N LEU A 250 -2.09 10.88 -9.45
CA LEU A 250 -3.25 11.14 -10.29
C LEU A 250 -4.54 11.23 -9.46
N ALA A 251 -4.72 10.34 -8.47
CA ALA A 251 -5.87 10.36 -7.58
C ALA A 251 -5.92 11.63 -6.71
N LEU A 252 -4.77 12.11 -6.22
CA LEU A 252 -4.66 13.38 -5.49
C LEU A 252 -5.05 14.57 -6.38
N VAL A 253 -4.55 14.61 -7.62
CA VAL A 253 -4.89 15.65 -8.60
C VAL A 253 -6.39 15.64 -8.90
N PHE A 254 -6.97 14.48 -9.19
CA PHE A 254 -8.40 14.37 -9.48
C PHE A 254 -9.28 14.72 -8.28
N SER A 255 -8.89 14.30 -7.07
CA SER A 255 -9.61 14.67 -5.84
C SER A 255 -9.65 16.19 -5.65
N MET A 256 -8.51 16.87 -5.84
CA MET A 256 -8.46 18.34 -5.73
C MET A 256 -9.24 19.05 -6.83
N LEU A 257 -9.17 18.57 -8.07
CA LEU A 257 -9.97 19.13 -9.17
C LEU A 257 -11.47 19.03 -8.85
N MET A 258 -11.92 17.87 -8.38
CA MET A 258 -13.33 17.65 -8.01
C MET A 258 -13.74 18.51 -6.80
N TYR A 259 -12.88 18.61 -5.78
CA TYR A 259 -13.12 19.46 -4.61
C TYR A 259 -13.27 20.94 -4.99
N CYS A 260 -12.36 21.47 -5.82
CA CYS A 260 -12.42 22.86 -6.31
C CYS A 260 -13.68 23.14 -7.13
N GLN A 261 -14.14 22.17 -7.93
CA GLN A 261 -15.36 22.32 -8.72
C GLN A 261 -16.60 22.40 -7.85
N ILE A 262 -16.71 21.53 -6.84
CA ILE A 262 -17.81 21.57 -5.88
C ILE A 262 -17.76 22.89 -5.08
N LEU A 263 -16.56 23.39 -4.77
CA LEU A 263 -16.35 24.73 -4.17
C LEU A 263 -16.91 25.87 -5.04
N CYS A 264 -16.53 25.90 -6.32
CA CYS A 264 -17.04 26.89 -7.24
C CYS A 264 -18.56 26.79 -7.44
N ALA A 265 -19.11 25.57 -7.45
CA ALA A 265 -20.54 25.35 -7.67
C ALA A 265 -21.40 25.95 -6.54
N GLU A 266 -21.06 25.76 -5.25
CA GLU A 266 -21.85 26.37 -4.17
C GLU A 266 -21.72 27.91 -4.15
N LYS A 267 -20.53 28.47 -4.44
CA LYS A 267 -20.36 29.93 -4.50
C LYS A 267 -21.22 30.64 -5.55
N HIS A 268 -21.76 29.91 -6.54
CA HIS A 268 -22.67 30.44 -7.55
C HIS A 268 -24.16 30.26 -7.17
N VAL A 269 -24.45 29.51 -6.12
CA VAL A 269 -25.80 29.27 -5.61
C VAL A 269 -26.16 30.25 -4.48
N ASP A 270 -25.15 30.71 -3.72
CA ASP A 270 -25.26 31.76 -2.69
C ASP A 270 -25.05 33.17 -3.24
#